data_AF-G2KPS1-F1
#
_entry.id   AF-G2KPS1-F1
#
_cell.length_a   1.000
_cell.length_b   1.000
_cell.length_c   1.000
_cell.angle_alpha   90.00
_cell.angle_beta   90.00
_cell.angle_gamma   90.00
#
_symmetry.space_group_name_H-M   'P 1'
#
loop_
_entity.id
_entity.type
_entity.pdbx_description
1 polymer ?
#
loop_
_entity_poly.entity_id
_entity_poly.type
_entity_poly.pdbx_seq_one_letter_code
_entity_poly.pdbx_strand_id
1 'polypeptide(L)'
;MLDLLINSLTTYYGLDWVSVVFGISATYALGKQNRTGFVFSAISCISGIAVASISAQYGYVCYNFILMAMALRAYANWGRVRATA
;
A
#
# COMPACT_ATOMS: atom_id res chain seq x y z
N MET A 1 -2.12 23.90 -21.01
CA MET A 1 -1.11 23.61 -19.95
C MET A 1 -1.77 23.16 -18.66
N LEU A 2 -2.77 23.89 -18.15
CA LEU A 2 -3.64 23.45 -17.05
C LEU A 2 -4.36 22.12 -17.34
N ASP A 3 -4.91 21.93 -18.54
CA ASP A 3 -5.57 20.66 -18.91
C ASP A 3 -4.58 19.49 -18.99
N LEU A 4 -3.32 19.76 -19.32
CA LEU A 4 -2.27 18.74 -19.39
C LEU A 4 -1.84 18.33 -17.97
N LEU A 5 -1.73 19.30 -17.06
CA LEU A 5 -1.52 19.06 -15.63
C LEU A 5 -2.69 18.31 -14.99
N ILE A 6 -3.94 18.72 -15.27
CA ILE A 6 -5.15 18.07 -14.76
C ILE A 6 -5.23 16.64 -15.28
N ASN A 7 -4.98 16.39 -16.57
CA ASN A 7 -4.97 15.05 -17.13
C ASN A 7 -3.86 14.16 -16.54
N SER A 8 -2.66 14.70 -16.28
CA SER A 8 -1.61 13.96 -15.56
C SER A 8 -2.02 13.64 -14.11
N LEU A 9 -2.72 14.56 -13.45
CA LEU A 9 -3.21 14.39 -12.09
C LEU A 9 -4.39 13.39 -11.97
N THR A 10 -5.28 13.35 -12.94
CA THR A 10 -6.46 12.45 -12.91
C THR A 10 -6.19 11.08 -13.52
N THR A 11 -5.32 10.99 -14.53
CA THR A 11 -5.09 9.74 -15.27
C THR A 11 -4.08 8.82 -14.59
N TYR A 12 -3.10 9.38 -13.87
CA TYR A 12 -2.03 8.61 -13.21
C TYR A 12 -2.03 8.76 -11.68
N TYR A 13 -2.39 9.94 -11.16
CA TYR A 13 -2.15 10.29 -9.75
C TYR A 13 -3.24 9.85 -8.77
N GLY A 14 -4.47 9.58 -9.21
CA GLY A 14 -5.58 9.24 -8.31
C GLY A 14 -5.29 7.98 -7.47
N LEU A 15 -4.77 6.93 -8.11
CA LEU A 15 -4.35 5.69 -7.43
C LEU A 15 -3.07 5.89 -6.60
N ASP A 16 -2.17 6.78 -7.00
CA ASP A 16 -1.01 7.13 -6.19
C ASP A 16 -1.43 7.81 -4.88
N TRP A 17 -2.40 8.72 -4.92
CA TRP A 17 -2.97 9.31 -3.71
C TRP A 17 -3.60 8.27 -2.79
N VAL A 18 -4.30 7.29 -3.35
CA VAL A 18 -4.83 6.15 -2.57
C VAL A 18 -3.67 5.39 -1.92
N SER A 19 -2.63 5.06 -2.68
CA SER A 19 -1.45 4.35 -2.17
C SER A 19 -0.78 5.10 -1.02
N VAL A 20 -0.62 6.41 -1.16
CA VAL A 20 -0.02 7.30 -0.14
C VAL A 20 -0.90 7.37 1.11
N VAL A 21 -2.20 7.66 0.97
CA VAL A 21 -3.12 7.79 2.12
C VAL A 21 -3.18 6.50 2.92
N PHE A 22 -3.32 5.36 2.24
CA PHE A 22 -3.34 4.07 2.91
C PHE A 22 -1.97 3.68 3.48
N GLY A 23 -0.86 4.01 2.81
CA GLY A 23 0.49 3.73 3.31
C GLY A 23 0.83 4.50 4.59
N ILE A 24 0.47 5.78 4.64
CA ILE A 24 0.64 6.61 5.85
C ILE A 24 -0.29 6.11 6.97
N SER A 25 -1.56 5.84 6.64
CA SER A 25 -2.54 5.31 7.61
C SER A 25 -2.12 3.95 8.16
N ALA A 26 -1.53 3.08 7.32
CA ALA A 26 -0.96 1.81 7.73
C ALA A 26 0.17 2.01 8.73
N THR A 27 1.13 2.87 8.40
CA THR A 27 2.29 3.17 9.26
C THR A 27 1.84 3.70 10.63
N TYR A 28 0.87 4.61 10.65
CA TYR A 28 0.30 5.14 11.88
C TYR A 28 -0.41 4.07 12.72
N ALA A 29 -1.25 3.24 12.10
CA ALA A 29 -1.96 2.17 12.79
C ALA A 29 -1.01 1.09 13.34
N LEU A 30 0.03 0.73 12.58
CA LEU A 30 1.06 -0.21 13.03
C LEU A 30 1.87 0.36 14.20
N GLY A 31 2.22 1.64 14.18
CA GLY A 31 2.88 2.33 15.31
C GLY A 31 2.04 2.32 16.58
N LYS A 32 0.71 2.38 16.45
CA LYS A 32 -0.24 2.19 17.56
C LYS A 32 -0.51 0.73 17.92
N GLN A 33 0.26 -0.21 17.39
CA GLN A 33 0.07 -1.62 17.65
C GLN A 33 -1.36 -2.11 17.29
N ASN A 34 -1.94 -1.56 16.22
CA ASN A 34 -3.25 -1.93 15.71
C ASN A 34 -3.13 -2.79 14.43
N ARG A 35 -3.79 -3.96 14.42
CA ARG A 35 -3.80 -4.90 13.29
C ARG A 35 -4.39 -4.34 12.00
N THR A 36 -5.24 -3.31 12.10
CA THR A 36 -5.82 -2.67 10.91
C THR A 36 -4.74 -2.07 10.01
N GLY A 37 -3.56 -1.77 10.55
CA GLY A 37 -2.42 -1.28 9.78
C GLY A 37 -1.97 -2.24 8.67
N PHE A 38 -2.05 -3.57 8.88
CA PHE A 38 -1.73 -4.53 7.82
C PHE A 38 -2.75 -4.52 6.67
N VAL A 39 -4.03 -4.30 6.99
CA VAL A 39 -5.09 -4.20 5.99
C VAL A 39 -4.87 -2.95 5.14
N PHE A 40 -4.53 -1.83 5.78
CA PHE A 40 -4.16 -0.60 5.06
C PHE A 40 -2.89 -0.77 4.21
N SER A 41 -1.87 -1.48 4.71
CA SER A 41 -0.69 -1.82 3.90
C SER A 41 -1.06 -2.66 2.67
N ALA A 42 -1.96 -3.64 2.80
CA ALA A 42 -2.40 -4.46 1.67
C ALA A 42 -3.13 -3.62 0.62
N ILE A 43 -4.03 -2.71 1.04
CA ILE A 43 -4.73 -1.80 0.12
C ILE A 43 -3.75 -0.87 -0.59
N SER A 44 -2.79 -0.29 0.15
CA SER A 44 -1.72 0.54 -0.41
C SER A 44 -0.91 -0.22 -1.46
N CYS A 45 -0.52 -1.47 -1.18
CA CYS A 45 0.21 -2.31 -2.13
C CYS A 45 -0.62 -2.64 -3.38
N ILE A 46 -1.93 -2.88 -3.26
CA ILE A 46 -2.82 -3.13 -4.42
C ILE A 46 -2.85 -1.90 -5.34
N SER A 47 -3.01 -0.69 -4.78
CA SER A 47 -2.93 0.54 -5.56
C SER A 47 -1.53 0.75 -6.16
N GLY A 48 -0.47 0.44 -5.41
CA GLY A 48 0.92 0.52 -5.89
C GLY A 48 1.20 -0.44 -7.05
N ILE A 49 0.66 -1.66 -7.02
CA ILE A 49 0.74 -2.63 -8.12
C ILE A 49 0.03 -2.08 -9.36
N ALA A 50 -1.17 -1.53 -9.20
CA ALA A 50 -1.93 -0.97 -10.31
C ALA A 50 -1.17 0.16 -11.00
N VAL A 51 -0.66 1.14 -10.23
CA VAL A 51 0.13 2.26 -10.78
C VAL A 51 1.44 1.76 -11.41
N ALA A 52 2.17 0.89 -10.72
CA ALA A 52 3.44 0.35 -11.22
C ALA A 52 3.27 -0.39 -12.56
N SER A 53 2.15 -1.10 -12.72
CA SER A 53 1.84 -1.85 -13.95
C SER A 53 1.55 -0.89 -15.10
N ILE A 54 0.79 0.18 -14.85
CA ILE A 54 0.49 1.23 -15.85
C ILE A 54 1.77 1.97 -16.26
N SER A 55 2.67 2.22 -15.32
CA SER A 55 3.96 2.90 -15.56
C SER A 55 5.08 1.98 -16.06
N ALA A 56 4.79 0.71 -16.37
CA ALA A 56 5.77 -0.31 -16.78
C ALA A 56 6.96 -0.48 -15.80
N GLN A 57 6.75 -0.23 -14.51
CA GLN A 57 7.75 -0.34 -13.45
C GLN A 57 7.68 -1.74 -12.78
N TYR A 58 8.09 -2.78 -13.50
CA TYR A 58 7.94 -4.17 -13.04
C TYR A 58 8.66 -4.49 -11.72
N GLY A 59 9.78 -3.82 -11.43
CA GLY A 59 10.45 -3.95 -10.12
C GLY A 59 9.55 -3.51 -8.96
N TYR A 60 8.77 -2.44 -9.16
CA TYR A 60 7.85 -1.91 -8.16
C TYR A 60 6.59 -2.78 -8.02
N VAL A 61 6.16 -3.45 -9.10
CA VAL A 61 5.11 -4.49 -9.04
C VAL A 61 5.53 -5.63 -8.12
N CYS A 62 6.72 -6.21 -8.34
CA CYS A 62 7.24 -7.29 -7.51
C CYS A 62 7.40 -6.87 -6.04
N TYR A 63 7.94 -5.67 -5.80
CA TYR A 63 8.09 -5.11 -4.46
C TYR A 63 6.75 -5.03 -3.71
N ASN A 64 5.73 -4.42 -4.32
CA ASN A 64 4.42 -4.29 -3.70
C ASN A 64 3.73 -5.65 -3.49
N PHE A 65 3.94 -6.61 -4.40
CA PHE A 65 3.41 -7.96 -4.26
C PHE A 65 4.01 -8.69 -3.04
N ILE A 66 5.33 -8.62 -2.86
CA ILE A 66 6.03 -9.21 -1.71
C ILE A 66 5.58 -8.53 -0.41
N LEU A 67 5.52 -7.20 -0.38
CA LEU A 67 5.03 -6.46 0.77
C LEU A 67 3.59 -6.83 1.15
N MET A 68 2.71 -6.95 0.15
CA MET A 68 1.32 -7.36 0.36
C MET A 68 1.26 -8.75 1.00
N ALA A 69 2.02 -9.72 0.48
CA ALA A 69 2.08 -11.07 1.06
C ALA A 69 2.58 -11.06 2.50
N MET A 70 3.62 -10.25 2.80
CA MET A 70 4.12 -10.09 4.17
C MET A 70 3.08 -9.44 5.09
N ALA A 71 2.36 -8.41 4.62
CA ALA A 71 1.30 -7.76 5.39
C ALA A 71 0.15 -8.73 5.72
N LEU A 72 -0.29 -9.52 4.75
CA LEU A 72 -1.33 -10.55 4.95
C LEU A 72 -0.86 -11.64 5.93
N ARG A 73 0.39 -12.11 5.80
CA ARG A 73 0.99 -13.06 6.74
C ARG A 73 1.08 -12.48 8.16
N ALA A 74 1.49 -11.22 8.29
CA ALA A 74 1.59 -10.54 9.57
C ALA A 74 0.21 -10.34 10.23
N TYR A 75 -0.81 -10.03 9.43
CA TYR A 75 -2.19 -9.96 9.89
C TYR A 75 -2.70 -11.32 10.41
N ALA A 76 -2.45 -12.41 9.67
CA ALA A 76 -2.88 -13.76 10.06
C ALA A 76 -2.19 -14.27 11.34
N ASN A 77 -0.95 -13.83 11.58
CA ASN A 77 -0.18 -14.19 12.78
C ASN A 77 -0.28 -13.17 13.90
N TRP A 78 -1.09 -12.14 13.74
CA TRP A 78 -1.25 -11.10 14.74
C TRP A 78 -1.86 -11.67 16.02
N GLY A 79 -1.22 -11.40 17.16
CA GLY A 79 -1.62 -11.96 18.46
C GLY A 79 -0.86 -13.23 18.86
N ARG A 80 -0.49 -14.11 17.90
CA ARG A 80 0.42 -15.23 18.20
C ARG A 80 1.79 -14.74 18.64
N VAL A 81 2.30 -13.69 17.98
CA VAL A 81 3.58 -13.05 18.34
C VAL A 81 3.53 -12.41 19.73
N ARG A 82 2.37 -11.91 20.19
CA ARG A 82 2.21 -11.34 21.54
C ARG A 82 2.10 -12.38 22.64
N ALA A 83 1.76 -13.63 22.32
CA ALA A 83 1.65 -14.69 23.30
C ALA A 83 3.01 -15.34 23.64
N THR A 84 4.04 -15.09 22.83
CA THR A 84 5.41 -15.61 23.01
C THR A 84 6.45 -14.53 23.34
N ALA A 85 6.02 -13.29 23.58
CA ALA A 85 6.87 -12.17 24.00
C ALA A 85 6.46 -11.71 25.40
#